data_AF-A0A0F8ZXN5-F1
#
_entry.id   AF-A0A0F8ZXN5-F1
#
_cell.length_a   1.000
_cell.length_b   1.000
_cell.length_c   1.000
_cell.angle_alpha   90.00
_cell.angle_beta   90.00
_cell.angle_gamma   90.00
#
_symmetry.space_group_name_H-M   'P 1'
#
loop_
_entity.id
_entity.type
_entity.pdbx_description
1 polymer ?
#
loop_
_entity_poly.entity_id
_entity_poly.type
_entity_poly.pdbx_seq_one_letter_code
_entity_poly.pdbx_strand_id
1 'polypeptide(L)'
;MKNHPNRPFAPAKFPVFYGWIILAVGTLGIIMSLPGQTIGVSIFTESLLRDLEINRDNLSLAYLIGTVASGLLITRAGKFYDKYGARVLALIAAGMLGF
;
A
#
# COMPACT_ATOMS: atom_id res chain seq x y z
N MET A 1 5.77 24.91 2.27
CA MET A 1 4.50 25.02 1.53
C MET A 1 3.36 24.87 2.53
N LYS A 2 2.58 25.93 2.77
CA LYS A 2 1.43 25.88 3.70
C LYS A 2 0.36 24.97 3.09
N ASN A 3 0.19 23.76 3.63
CA ASN A 3 -0.89 22.87 3.26
C ASN A 3 -2.21 23.51 3.69
N HIS A 4 -2.96 24.09 2.74
CA HIS A 4 -4.29 24.61 3.00
C HIS A 4 -5.22 23.42 3.33
N PRO A 5 -5.76 23.32 4.56
CA PRO A 5 -6.55 22.17 4.98
C PRO A 5 -7.84 21.96 4.17
N ASN A 6 -8.28 22.98 3.42
CA ASN A 6 -9.56 23.07 2.72
C ASN A 6 -9.54 22.80 1.20
N ARG A 7 -8.49 22.20 0.64
CA ARG A 7 -8.46 21.80 -0.79
C ARG A 7 -8.28 20.27 -0.93
N PRO A 8 -9.08 19.57 -1.77
CA PRO A 8 -10.18 20.06 -2.63
C PRO A 8 -11.53 20.26 -1.92
N PHE A 9 -11.75 19.66 -0.75
CA PHE A 9 -12.98 19.83 0.04
C PHE A 9 -12.66 20.42 1.41
N ALA A 10 -13.57 21.25 1.94
CA ALA A 10 -13.49 21.78 3.30
C ALA A 10 -14.17 20.78 4.26
N PRO A 11 -13.42 20.04 5.10
CA PRO A 11 -14.02 19.04 6.00
C PRO A 11 -15.04 19.64 6.97
N ALA A 12 -14.88 20.93 7.30
CA ALA A 12 -15.76 21.68 8.20
C ALA A 12 -17.15 22.01 7.62
N LYS A 13 -17.39 21.79 6.32
CA LYS A 13 -18.70 22.03 5.69
C LYS A 13 -19.60 20.79 5.63
N PHE A 14 -19.10 19.62 6.03
CA PHE A 14 -19.90 18.40 6.08
C PHE A 14 -20.72 18.33 7.38
N PRO A 15 -22.00 17.91 7.33
CA PRO A 15 -22.84 17.75 8.51
C PRO A 15 -22.38 16.60 9.43
N VAL A 16 -21.45 15.76 8.96
CA VAL A 16 -20.91 14.59 9.67
C VAL A 16 -19.39 14.75 9.77
N PHE A 17 -18.79 14.27 10.86
CA PHE A 17 -17.34 14.24 11.04
C PHE A 17 -16.66 13.48 9.88
N TYR A 18 -15.91 14.20 9.04
CA TYR A 18 -15.28 13.69 7.82
C TYR A 18 -14.35 12.48 8.06
N GLY A 19 -13.87 12.29 9.29
CA GLY A 19 -13.11 11.10 9.67
C GLY A 19 -13.88 9.79 9.49
N TRP A 20 -15.22 9.78 9.59
CA TRP A 20 -16.02 8.59 9.32
C TRP A 20 -15.98 8.18 7.85
N ILE A 21 -15.96 9.16 6.94
CA ILE A 21 -15.84 8.91 5.50
C ILE A 21 -14.44 8.37 5.19
N ILE A 22 -13.39 8.97 5.77
CA ILE A 22 -12.01 8.48 5.63
C ILE A 22 -11.90 7.04 6.14
N LEU A 23 -12.51 6.73 7.28
CA LEU A 23 -12.49 5.40 7.87
C LEU A 23 -13.19 4.40 6.94
N ALA A 24 -14.41 4.70 6.46
CA ALA A 24 -15.14 3.82 5.57
C ALA A 24 -14.38 3.55 4.26
N VAL A 25 -13.87 4.60 3.61
CA VAL A 25 -13.11 4.49 2.35
C VAL A 25 -11.77 3.79 2.57
N GLY A 26 -11.08 4.08 3.68
CA GLY A 26 -9.82 3.44 4.05
C GLY A 26 -10.00 1.94 4.29
N THR A 27 -11.05 1.55 5.03
CA THR A 27 -11.40 0.14 5.24
C THR A 27 -11.70 -0.56 3.91
N LEU A 28 -12.49 0.07 3.03
CA LEU A 28 -12.78 -0.49 1.71
C LEU A 28 -11.50 -0.67 0.87
N GLY A 29 -10.61 0.32 0.88
CA GLY A 29 -9.31 0.23 0.21
C GLY A 29 -8.43 -0.91 0.73
N ILE A 30 -8.42 -1.14 2.06
CA ILE A 30 -7.71 -2.28 2.65
C ILE A 30 -8.33 -3.59 2.18
N ILE A 31 -9.67 -3.72 2.23
CA ILE A 31 -10.39 -4.93 1.77
C ILE A 31 -10.05 -5.23 0.31
N MET A 32 -10.06 -4.22 -0.56
CA MET A 32 -9.72 -4.36 -1.97
C MET A 32 -8.24 -4.72 -2.20
N SER A 33 -7.34 -4.36 -1.28
CA SER A 33 -5.93 -4.75 -1.35
C SER A 33 -5.69 -6.20 -0.93
N LEU A 34 -6.54 -6.80 -0.08
CA LEU A 34 -6.39 -8.17 0.43
C LEU A 34 -6.11 -9.24 -0.64
N PRO A 35 -6.83 -9.32 -1.79
CA PRO A 35 -6.55 -10.31 -2.82
C PRO A 35 -5.16 -10.17 -3.46
N GLY A 36 -4.57 -8.97 -3.45
CA GLY A 36 -3.21 -8.73 -3.96
C GLY A 36 -2.10 -8.91 -2.92
N GLN A 37 -2.45 -9.16 -1.66
CA GLN A 37 -1.50 -9.36 -0.56
C GLN A 37 -1.08 -10.84 -0.47
N THR A 38 -0.29 -11.18 0.55
CA THR A 38 0.27 -12.51 0.80
C THR A 38 -0.73 -13.67 0.67
N ILE A 39 -2.02 -13.43 1.00
CA ILE A 39 -3.08 -14.43 0.91
C ILE A 39 -3.35 -14.85 -0.54
N GLY A 40 -3.37 -13.91 -1.49
CA GLY A 40 -3.58 -14.22 -2.90
C GLY A 40 -2.36 -14.86 -3.54
N VAL A 41 -1.15 -14.40 -3.20
CA VAL A 41 0.11 -14.93 -3.76
C VAL A 41 0.36 -16.37 -3.32
N SER A 42 -0.03 -16.75 -2.10
CA SER A 42 0.16 -18.10 -1.55
C SER A 42 -0.48 -19.21 -2.42
N ILE A 43 -1.61 -18.92 -3.07
CA ILE A 43 -2.29 -19.87 -3.97
C ILE A 43 -1.44 -20.13 -5.22
N PHE A 44 -0.73 -19.11 -5.71
CA PHE A 44 0.14 -19.22 -6.88
C PHE A 44 1.51 -19.80 -6.56
N THR A 45 1.96 -19.74 -5.31
CA THR A 45 3.27 -20.22 -4.86
C THR A 45 3.55 -21.67 -5.26
N GLU A 46 2.58 -22.59 -5.05
CA GLU A 46 2.76 -24.01 -5.39
C GLU A 46 2.83 -24.26 -6.90
N SER A 47 2.17 -23.42 -7.70
CA SER A 47 2.24 -23.50 -9.16
C SER A 47 3.56 -22.91 -9.67
N LEU A 48 4.00 -21.77 -9.11
CA LEU A 48 5.29 -21.14 -9.39
C LEU A 48 6.48 -22.05 -9.07
N LEU A 49 6.46 -22.73 -7.93
CA LEU A 49 7.50 -23.70 -7.55
C LEU A 49 7.61 -24.84 -8.56
N ARG A 50 6.47 -25.31 -9.09
CA ARG A 50 6.42 -26.38 -10.10
C ARG A 50 6.88 -25.89 -11.48
N ASP A 51 6.34 -24.77 -11.95
CA ASP A 51 6.60 -24.27 -13.31
C ASP A 51 8.01 -23.71 -13.48
N LEU A 52 8.58 -23.14 -12.41
CA LEU A 52 9.91 -22.57 -12.41
C LEU A 52 10.98 -23.56 -11.91
N GLU A 53 10.59 -24.80 -11.57
CA GLU A 53 11.45 -25.88 -11.04
C GLU A 53 12.35 -25.45 -9.86
N ILE A 54 11.89 -24.47 -9.06
CA ILE A 54 12.61 -23.96 -7.89
C ILE A 54 12.11 -24.61 -6.60
N ASN A 55 13.02 -24.87 -5.66
CA ASN A 55 12.66 -25.35 -4.32
C ASN A 55 12.24 -24.19 -3.39
N ARG A 56 11.49 -24.53 -2.34
CA ARG A 56 10.97 -23.58 -1.33
C ARG A 56 12.06 -22.73 -0.67
N ASP A 57 13.29 -23.23 -0.59
CA ASP A 57 14.43 -22.52 -0.02
C ASP A 57 14.83 -21.31 -0.88
N ASN A 58 14.85 -21.48 -2.20
CA ASN A 58 15.15 -20.38 -3.15
C ASN A 58 14.04 -19.33 -3.12
N LEU A 59 12.78 -19.77 -3.02
CA LEU A 59 11.65 -18.86 -2.86
C LEU A 59 11.76 -18.08 -1.54
N SER A 60 12.12 -18.75 -0.44
CA SER A 60 12.29 -18.12 0.87
C SER A 60 13.43 -17.09 0.86
N LEU A 61 14.55 -17.39 0.18
CA LEU A 61 15.63 -16.43 -0.03
C LEU A 61 15.19 -15.23 -0.88
N ALA A 62 14.41 -15.45 -1.94
CA ALA A 62 13.87 -14.37 -2.75
C ALA A 62 12.93 -13.46 -1.93
N TYR A 63 12.06 -14.05 -1.11
CA TYR A 63 11.21 -13.31 -0.18
C TYR A 63 12.02 -12.54 0.87
N LEU A 64 13.09 -13.13 1.41
CA LEU A 64 13.98 -12.48 2.36
C LEU A 64 14.64 -11.25 1.72
N ILE A 65 15.23 -11.42 0.54
CA ILE A 65 15.88 -10.33 -0.20
C ILE A 65 14.86 -9.23 -0.52
N GLY A 66 13.68 -9.60 -1.01
CA GLY A 66 12.59 -8.66 -1.29
C GLY A 66 12.15 -7.89 -0.04
N THR A 67 12.06 -8.56 1.11
CA THR A 67 11.67 -7.95 2.39
C THR A 67 12.74 -6.97 2.89
N VAL A 68 14.02 -7.36 2.86
CA VAL A 68 15.14 -6.50 3.27
C VAL A 68 15.24 -5.28 2.36
N ALA A 69 15.16 -5.48 1.03
CA ALA A 69 15.15 -4.39 0.06
C ALA A 69 13.98 -3.44 0.29
N SER A 70 12.78 -3.96 0.53
CA SER A 70 11.59 -3.16 0.86
C SER A 70 11.77 -2.37 2.16
N GLY A 71 12.35 -2.99 3.20
CA GLY A 71 12.65 -2.32 4.47
C GLY A 71 13.62 -1.16 4.31
N LEU A 72 14.66 -1.33 3.50
CA LEU A 72 15.59 -0.24 3.16
C LEU A 72 14.88 0.90 2.41
N LEU A 73 13.99 0.57 1.48
CA LEU A 73 13.21 1.56 0.73
C LEU A 73 12.18 2.29 1.61
N ILE A 74 11.57 1.62 2.58
CA ILE A 74 10.60 2.21 3.53
C ILE A 74 11.22 3.39 4.28
N THR A 75 12.49 3.32 4.68
CA THR A 75 13.14 4.45 5.38
C THR A 75 13.21 5.71 4.52
N ARG A 76 13.38 5.57 3.20
CA ARG A 76 13.30 6.71 2.27
C ARG A 76 11.84 7.10 2.04
N ALA A 77 10.94 6.14 1.85
CA ALA A 77 9.52 6.41 1.64
C ALA A 77 8.90 7.20 2.80
N GLY A 78 9.31 6.96 4.05
CA GLY A 78 8.90 7.74 5.22
C GLY A 78 9.31 9.21 5.12
N LYS A 79 10.55 9.49 4.68
CA LYS A 79 11.00 10.88 4.43
C LYS A 79 10.20 11.56 3.32
N PHE A 80 9.79 10.81 2.30
CA PHE A 80 8.89 11.31 1.26
C PHE A 80 7.48 11.56 1.82
N TYR A 81 6.96 10.69 2.69
CA TYR A 81 5.68 10.86 3.37
C TYR A 81 5.65 12.15 4.21
N ASP A 82 6.70 12.40 4.98
CA ASP A 82 6.80 13.60 5.82
C ASP A 82 6.88 14.88 4.99
N LYS A 83 7.54 14.82 3.82
CA LYS A 83 7.75 15.99 2.95
C LYS A 83 6.54 16.34 2.09
N TYR A 84 5.88 15.34 1.49
CA TYR A 84 4.78 15.53 0.54
C TYR A 84 3.38 15.34 1.16
N GLY A 85 3.33 14.80 2.38
CA GLY A 85 2.11 14.55 3.12
C GLY A 85 1.33 13.32 2.64
N ALA A 86 0.47 12.82 3.52
CA ALA A 86 -0.32 11.60 3.30
C ALA A 86 -1.16 11.59 2.02
N ARG A 87 -1.68 12.76 1.61
CA ARG A 87 -2.61 12.89 0.47
C ARG A 87 -1.95 12.56 -0.87
N VAL A 88 -0.75 13.10 -1.12
CA VAL A 88 -0.03 12.88 -2.39
C VAL A 88 0.50 11.46 -2.44
N LEU A 89 1.03 10.95 -1.32
CA LEU A 89 1.53 9.59 -1.27
C LEU A 89 0.42 8.54 -1.44
N ALA A 90 -0.77 8.77 -0.87
CA ALA A 90 -1.91 7.88 -1.05
C ALA A 90 -2.37 7.81 -2.52
N LEU A 91 -2.37 8.95 -3.24
CA LEU A 91 -2.70 8.97 -4.68
C LEU A 91 -1.67 8.22 -5.51
N ILE A 92 -0.38 8.44 -5.25
CA ILE A 92 0.70 7.73 -5.95
C ILE A 92 0.62 6.22 -5.67
N ALA A 93 0.41 5.84 -4.41
CA ALA A 93 0.27 4.44 -4.02
C ALA A 93 -0.93 3.78 -4.71
N ALA A 94 -2.09 4.43 -4.73
CA ALA A 94 -3.27 3.94 -5.43
C ALA A 94 -3.02 3.75 -6.93
N GLY A 95 -2.34 4.70 -7.59
CA GLY A 95 -1.99 4.58 -9.01
C GLY A 95 -0.94 3.48 -9.29
N MET A 96 0.06 3.32 -8.42
CA MET A 96 1.08 2.26 -8.56
C MET A 96 0.51 0.86 -8.34
N LEU A 97 -0.50 0.72 -7.48
CA LEU A 97 -1.16 -0.55 -7.22
C LEU A 97 -2.10 -0.99 -8.36
N GLY A 98 -2.30 -0.16 -9.40
CA GLY A 98 -3.02 -0.55 -10.61
C GLY A 98 -4.53 -0.64 -10.42
N PHE A 99 -5.14 0.40 -9.82
CA PHE A 99 -6.53 0.74 -10.09
C PHE A 99 -6.64 1.70 -11.27
#